data_AF-G5LJG5-F1
#
_entry.id   AF-G5LJG5-F1
#
_cell.length_a   1.000
_cell.length_b   1.000
_cell.length_c   1.000
_cell.angle_alpha   90.00
_cell.angle_beta   90.00
_cell.angle_gamma   90.00
#
_symmetry.space_group_name_H-M   'P 1'
#
loop_
_entity.id
_entity.type
_entity.pdbx_description
1 polymer ?
#
loop_
_entity_poly.entity_id
_entity_poly.type
_entity_poly.pdbx_seq_one_letter_code
_entity_poly.pdbx_strand_id
1 'polypeptide(L)' 'MISRDCTYTGNGELSGIRDSLRGSVVYSYDRSGYLTGRSGQMYDHHRYYYDNN' A
#
# COMPACT_ATOMS: atom_id res chain seq x y z
N MET A 1 -7.65 -10.92 -11.99
CA MET A 1 -6.86 -9.67 -12.04
C MET A 1 -6.47 -9.31 -10.62
N ILE A 2 -5.19 -9.06 -10.33
CA ILE A 2 -4.77 -8.51 -9.02
C ILE A 2 -4.94 -6.99 -9.09
N SER A 3 -5.93 -6.45 -8.38
CA SER A 3 -6.16 -5.01 -8.27
C SER A 3 -5.60 -4.48 -6.97
N ARG A 4 -5.08 -3.25 -7.01
CA ARG A 4 -4.68 -2.48 -5.83
C ARG A 4 -5.59 -1.27 -5.73
N ASP A 5 -6.23 -1.11 -4.59
CA ASP A 5 -7.06 0.05 -4.30
C ASP A 5 -6.23 1.06 -3.52
N CYS A 6 -6.07 2.25 -4.08
CA CYS A 6 -5.42 3.38 -3.44
C CYS A 6 -6.49 4.33 -2.89
N THR A 7 -6.35 4.72 -1.63
CA THR A 7 -7.21 5.70 -0.98
C THR A 7 -6.41 6.95 -0.67
N TYR A 8 -7.07 8.10 -0.71
CA TYR A 8 -6.43 9.40 -0.54
C TYR A 8 -7.16 10.22 0.52
N THR A 9 -6.42 11.10 1.21
CA THR A 9 -6.98 12.11 2.11
C THR A 9 -7.74 13.18 1.31
N GLY A 10 -8.51 14.03 1.99
CA GLY A 10 -9.17 15.18 1.34
C GLY A 10 -8.20 16.17 0.70
N ASN A 11 -6.92 16.14 1.10
CA ASN A 11 -5.84 16.96 0.55
C ASN A 11 -5.11 16.28 -0.63
N GLY A 12 -5.45 15.04 -0.96
CA GLY A 12 -4.85 14.28 -2.06
C GLY A 12 -3.62 13.45 -1.70
N GLU A 13 -3.28 13.32 -0.41
CA GLU A 13 -2.17 12.47 0.05
C GLU A 13 -2.62 11.00 0.11
N LEU A 14 -1.70 10.06 -0.11
CA LEU A 14 -2.02 8.62 -0.06
C LEU A 14 -2.35 8.20 1.38
N SER A 15 -3.61 7.88 1.69
CA SER A 15 -4.03 7.45 3.04
C SER A 15 -3.93 5.94 3.24
N GLY A 16 -3.95 5.15 2.16
CA GLY A 16 -3.81 3.71 2.27
C GLY A 16 -3.81 2.96 0.95
N ILE A 17 -3.23 1.77 1.00
CA ILE A 17 -3.23 0.80 -0.10
C ILE A 17 -3.88 -0.48 0.41
N ARG A 18 -4.81 -1.02 -0.36
CA ARG A 18 -5.37 -2.36 -0.16
C ARG A 18 -5.05 -3.24 -1.36
N ASP A 19 -4.39 -4.35 -1.11
CA ASP A 19 -4.14 -5.42 -2.08
C ASP A 19 -4.76 -6.69 -1.50
N SER A 20 -5.76 -7.24 -2.19
CA SER A 20 -6.49 -8.41 -1.69
C SER A 20 -5.61 -9.65 -1.51
N LEU A 21 -4.46 -9.72 -2.19
CA LEU A 21 -3.50 -10.82 -2.09
C LEU A 21 -2.38 -10.53 -1.09
N ARG A 22 -1.96 -9.27 -0.99
CA ARG A 22 -0.75 -8.87 -0.23
C ARG A 22 -1.06 -8.17 1.08
N GLY A 23 -2.32 -7.92 1.39
CA GLY A 23 -2.74 -7.21 2.59
C GLY A 23 -2.88 -5.70 2.37
N SER A 24 -2.94 -4.96 3.47
CA SER A 24 -3.22 -3.53 3.43
C SER A 24 -2.28 -2.75 4.33
N VAL A 25 -2.03 -1.52 3.93
CA VAL A 25 -1.27 -0.56 4.73
C VAL A 25 -1.97 0.78 4.75
N VAL A 26 -1.93 1.44 5.90
CA VAL A 26 -2.54 2.76 6.13
C VAL A 26 -1.45 3.72 6.57
N TYR A 27 -1.52 4.94 6.05
CA TYR A 27 -0.61 6.03 6.35
C TYR A 27 -1.34 7.10 7.18
N SER A 28 -0.62 7.68 8.13
CA SER A 28 -1.12 8.73 9.00
C SER A 28 -0.22 9.95 8.90
N TYR A 29 -0.85 11.12 8.85
CA TYR A 29 -0.19 12.40 8.66
C TYR A 29 -0.57 13.35 9.78
N ASP A 30 0.35 14.25 10.14
CA ASP A 30 0.00 15.39 10.98
C ASP A 30 -0.75 16.47 10.18
N ARG A 31 -1.11 17.57 10.85
CA ARG A 31 -1.83 18.68 10.23
C ARG A 31 -1.02 19.43 9.16
N SER A 32 0.30 19.27 9.16
CA SER A 32 1.22 19.87 8.19
C SER A 32 1.47 18.95 6.98
N GLY A 33 0.88 17.75 6.95
CA GLY A 33 1.04 16.78 5.88
C GLY A 33 2.29 15.91 6.01
N TYR A 34 2.97 15.94 7.17
CA TYR A 34 4.11 15.06 7.39
C TYR A 34 3.66 13.68 7.85
N LEU A 35 4.29 12.65 7.28
CA LEU A 35 4.01 11.26 7.65
C LEU A 35 4.44 11.01 9.09
N THR A 36 3.48 10.66 9.94
CA THR A 36 3.71 10.36 11.37
C THR A 36 3.57 8.89 11.69
N GLY A 37 2.94 8.11 10.81
CA GLY A 37 2.69 6.70 11.09
C GLY A 37 2.39 5.88 9.86
N ARG A 38 2.71 4.59 9.98
CA ARG A 38 2.34 3.54 9.03
C ARG A 38 1.90 2.32 9.83
N SER A 39 0.75 1.77 9.50
CA SER A 39 0.22 0.57 10.16
C SER A 39 -0.35 -0.42 9.15
N GLY A 40 -0.39 -1.70 9.53
CA GLY A 40 -0.70 -2.80 8.63
C GLY A 40 0.54 -3.36 7.92
N GLN A 41 0.35 -4.43 7.15
CA GLN A 41 1.43 -5.15 6.49
C GLN A 41 1.07 -5.37 5.03
N MET A 42 2.01 -5.03 4.14
CA MET A 42 2.04 -5.61 2.80
C MET A 42 3.06 -6.73 2.78
N TYR A 43 2.63 -7.91 2.38
CA TYR A 43 3.54 -9.01 2.09
C TYR A 43 4.16 -8.79 0.73
N ASP A 44 5.48 -8.91 0.67
CA ASP A 44 6.14 -9.02 -0.61
C ASP A 44 5.77 -10.36 -1.25
N HIS A 45 5.39 -10.31 -2.52
CA HIS A 45 5.13 -11.51 -3.31
C HIS A 45 5.89 -11.36 -4.62
N HIS A 46 7.21 -11.33 -4.51
CA HIS A 46 8.10 -11.62 -5.63
C HIS A 46 7.92 -13.10 -6.03
N ARG A 47 7.02 -13.38 -6.98
CA ARG A 47 7.14 -14.60 -7.78
C ARG A 47 8.10 -14.30 -8.92
N TYR A 48 9.35 -14.72 -8.75
CA TYR A 48 10.25 -14.88 -9.89
C TYR A 48 9.80 -16.14 -10.63
N TYR A 49 9.15 -15.95 -11.79
CA TYR A 49 9.06 -17.04 -12.76
C TYR A 49 10.45 -17.12 -13.41
N TYR A 50 11.24 -18.13 -13.04
CA TYR A 50 12.37 -18.50 -13.86
C TYR A 50 11.81 -19.28 -15.05
N ASP A 51 12.02 -18.77 -16.26
CA ASP A 51 11.92 -19.61 -17.45
C ASP A 51 13.05 -20.64 -17.34
N ASN A 52 12.70 -21.89 -17.06
CA ASN A 52 13.62 -23.00 -17.28
C ASN A 52 13.68 -23.23 -18.78
N ASN A 53 14.67 -22.63 -19.45
CA ASN A 53 15.12 -23.05 -20.76
C ASN A 53 16.64 -23.15 -20.81
#